data_AF-A0AAD3MP35-F1
#
_entry.id   AF-A0AAD3MP35-F1
#
_cell.length_a   1.000
_cell.length_b   1.000
_cell.length_c   1.000
_cell.angle_alpha   90.00
_cell.angle_beta   90.00
_cell.angle_gamma   90.00
#
_symmetry.space_group_name_H-M   'P 1'
#
loop_
_entity.id
_entity.type
_entity.pdbx_description
1 polymer ?
#
loop_
_entity_poly.entity_id
_entity_poly.type
_entity_poly.pdbx_seq_one_letter_code
_entity_poly.pdbx_strand_id
1 'polypeptide(L)'
;MLTHEAVLAHRVVSSPVLLEESKEDRGRDGNLALPGVVDTEQALKESFIKAIGTGLGFNLQRVEFHLSSEPLTQGQALRQTKMHLDEEEEEDWIFEESLLDVDHHVAVALGPAGNLDSARHSSSLPPPTTFTLLSFRDLIASASPLTEEDPAYWDSFKMKAEAPQRQREMHTSR
;
A
#
# COMPACT_ATOMS: atom_id res chain seq x y z
N MET A 1 24.25 12.50 -12.19
CA MET A 1 24.07 11.17 -11.54
C MET A 1 22.79 11.25 -10.75
N LEU A 2 21.70 10.70 -11.29
CA LEU A 2 20.40 10.65 -10.60
C LEU A 2 20.33 9.36 -9.79
N THR A 3 20.24 9.50 -8.48
CA THR A 3 19.89 8.40 -7.57
C THR A 3 18.39 8.14 -7.72
N HIS A 4 18.04 7.05 -8.40
CA HIS A 4 16.69 6.50 -8.32
C HIS A 4 16.58 5.79 -6.97
N GLU A 5 15.80 6.35 -6.05
CA GLU A 5 15.32 5.60 -4.89
C GLU A 5 14.38 4.49 -5.37
N ALA A 6 14.72 3.25 -5.04
CA ALA A 6 13.85 2.12 -5.25
C ALA A 6 12.74 2.18 -4.19
N VAL A 7 11.51 2.48 -4.59
CA VAL A 7 10.34 2.33 -3.73
C VAL A 7 10.06 0.84 -3.57
N LEU A 8 10.40 0.29 -2.40
CA LEU A 8 10.13 -1.10 -2.05
C LEU A 8 8.64 -1.25 -1.72
N ALA A 9 7.85 -1.75 -2.67
CA ALA A 9 6.45 -2.11 -2.44
C ALA A 9 6.38 -3.32 -1.49
N HIS A 10 6.09 -3.06 -0.21
CA HIS A 10 5.85 -4.13 0.76
C HIS A 10 4.47 -4.74 0.56
N ARG A 11 4.46 -6.04 0.28
CA ARG A 11 3.28 -6.92 0.24
C ARG A 11 2.54 -6.88 1.58
N VAL A 12 1.31 -6.37 1.58
CA VAL A 12 0.40 -6.47 2.72
C VAL A 12 -0.35 -7.79 2.57
N VAL A 13 0.03 -8.79 3.37
CA VAL A 13 -0.75 -10.03 3.48
C VAL A 13 -1.89 -9.75 4.45
N SER A 14 -3.09 -9.59 3.91
CA SER A 14 -4.31 -9.29 4.68
C SER A 14 -4.63 -10.42 5.67
N SER A 15 -4.73 -10.07 6.95
CA SER A 15 -5.33 -10.89 8.01
C SER A 15 -6.59 -10.16 8.49
N PRO A 16 -7.66 -10.88 8.85
CA PRO A 16 -8.99 -10.31 8.95
C PRO A 16 -9.10 -9.42 10.19
N VAL A 17 -9.11 -8.11 10.01
CA VAL A 17 -9.56 -7.17 11.04
C VAL A 17 -11.00 -6.78 10.72
N LEU A 18 -11.83 -6.99 11.72
CA LEU A 18 -13.28 -6.85 11.70
C LEU A 18 -13.72 -5.38 11.72
N LEU A 19 -14.73 -5.12 10.88
CA LEU A 19 -15.94 -4.32 11.13
C LEU A 19 -15.89 -2.78 11.02
N GLU A 20 -16.83 -2.33 10.19
CA GLU A 20 -17.55 -1.04 10.17
C GLU A 20 -16.78 0.20 9.71
N GLU A 21 -16.82 0.44 8.40
CA GLU A 21 -17.36 1.73 7.94
C GLU A 21 -18.28 1.53 6.72
N SER A 22 -19.56 1.78 6.94
CA SER A 22 -20.56 1.98 5.90
C SER A 22 -21.07 3.41 6.05
N LYS A 23 -20.73 4.27 5.09
CA LYS A 23 -21.56 5.44 4.81
C LYS A 23 -21.41 5.98 3.37
N GLU A 24 -21.59 5.10 2.39
CA GLU A 24 -22.11 5.53 1.09
C GLU A 24 -23.65 5.66 1.23
N ASP A 25 -24.16 6.89 1.10
CA ASP A 25 -25.56 7.23 1.36
C ASP A 25 -26.52 6.62 0.33
N ARG A 26 -27.15 5.51 0.72
CA ARG A 26 -28.53 5.10 0.46
C ARG A 26 -29.21 5.68 -0.79
N GLY A 27 -28.93 5.08 -1.95
CA GLY A 27 -29.64 5.36 -3.19
C GLY A 27 -29.57 4.24 -4.22
N ARG A 28 -30.32 3.15 -3.99
CA ARG A 28 -30.59 1.97 -4.85
C ARG A 28 -29.52 0.86 -4.88
N ASP A 29 -30.06 -0.32 -4.60
CA ASP A 29 -29.54 -1.68 -4.73
C ASP A 29 -28.36 -2.06 -3.82
N GLY A 30 -28.65 -2.98 -2.90
CA GLY A 30 -27.73 -3.51 -1.90
C GLY A 30 -26.60 -4.31 -2.50
N ASN A 31 -25.60 -3.59 -3.02
CA ASN A 31 -24.36 -4.17 -3.49
C ASN A 31 -23.40 -4.25 -2.30
N LEU A 32 -23.12 -5.47 -1.85
CA LEU A 32 -21.90 -5.77 -1.10
C LEU A 32 -20.75 -5.12 -1.86
N ALA A 33 -19.92 -4.32 -1.19
CA ALA A 33 -18.71 -3.77 -1.81
C ALA A 33 -17.99 -4.89 -2.55
N LEU A 34 -17.72 -4.69 -3.85
CA LEU A 34 -17.04 -5.70 -4.66
C LEU A 34 -15.72 -6.04 -3.94
N PRO A 35 -15.33 -7.33 -3.85
CA PRO A 35 -14.21 -7.75 -3.01
C PRO A 35 -12.89 -6.99 -3.22
N GLY A 36 -12.67 -6.38 -4.41
CA GLY A 36 -11.50 -5.54 -4.68
C GLY A 36 -11.54 -4.12 -4.10
N VAL A 37 -12.72 -3.57 -3.75
CA VAL A 37 -12.85 -2.18 -3.26
C VAL A 37 -12.27 -2.03 -1.85
N VAL A 38 -12.48 -3.03 -0.99
CA VAL A 38 -12.00 -3.01 0.40
C VAL A 38 -10.47 -3.12 0.45
N ASP A 39 -9.88 -3.94 -0.41
CA ASP A 39 -8.43 -4.12 -0.49
C ASP A 39 -7.73 -2.83 -0.99
N THR A 40 -8.37 -2.10 -1.91
CA THR A 40 -7.89 -0.80 -2.41
C THR A 40 -7.81 0.24 -1.30
N GLU A 41 -8.88 0.41 -0.52
CA GLU A 41 -8.93 1.43 0.54
C GLU A 41 -7.90 1.18 1.64
N GLN A 42 -7.71 -0.09 2.03
CA GLN A 42 -6.69 -0.44 3.02
C GLN A 42 -5.28 -0.12 2.51
N ALA A 43 -4.98 -0.44 1.25
CA ALA A 43 -3.69 -0.12 0.63
C ALA A 43 -3.43 1.39 0.61
N LEU A 44 -4.45 2.20 0.28
CA LEU A 44 -4.38 3.66 0.28
C LEU A 44 -4.08 4.22 1.68
N LYS A 45 -4.87 3.83 2.69
CA LYS A 45 -4.65 4.22 4.10
C LYS A 45 -3.25 3.84 4.57
N GLU A 46 -2.79 2.62 4.28
CA GLU A 46 -1.45 2.18 4.67
C GLU A 46 -0.34 2.97 3.95
N SER A 47 -0.51 3.27 2.65
CA SER A 47 0.44 4.07 1.88
C SER A 47 0.60 5.49 2.45
N PHE A 48 -0.50 6.13 2.84
CA PHE A 48 -0.49 7.46 3.47
C PHE A 48 0.24 7.43 4.82
N ILE A 49 -0.09 6.47 5.69
CA ILE A 49 0.54 6.32 7.01
C ILE A 49 2.04 6.09 6.90
N LYS A 50 2.46 5.28 5.93
CA LYS A 50 3.87 5.05 5.63
C LYS A 50 4.56 6.33 5.18
N ALA A 51 3.91 7.13 4.31
CA ALA A 51 4.46 8.38 3.82
C ALA A 51 4.64 9.43 4.93
N ILE A 52 3.70 9.54 5.87
CA ILE A 52 3.82 10.47 7.03
C ILE A 52 4.66 9.92 8.18
N GLY A 53 4.97 8.62 8.19
CA GLY A 53 5.88 7.99 9.15
C GLY A 53 5.32 7.80 10.58
N THR A 54 4.00 7.90 10.76
CA THR A 54 3.36 7.84 12.10
C THR A 54 3.13 6.41 12.62
N GLY A 55 3.15 5.41 11.74
CA GLY A 55 2.84 4.02 12.09
C GLY A 55 1.43 3.84 12.68
N LEU A 56 1.28 2.91 13.62
CA LEU A 56 -0.01 2.50 14.21
C LEU A 56 -0.69 3.56 15.10
N GLY A 57 0.01 4.66 15.42
CA GLY A 57 -0.54 5.72 16.28
C GLY A 57 -1.51 6.67 15.57
N PHE A 58 -1.62 6.57 14.25
CA PHE A 58 -2.53 7.41 13.47
C PHE A 58 -3.97 6.89 13.57
N ASN A 59 -4.92 7.77 13.88
CA ASN A 59 -6.33 7.40 13.87
C ASN A 59 -6.83 7.30 12.42
N LEU A 60 -6.99 6.07 11.93
CA LEU A 60 -7.44 5.76 10.57
C LEU A 60 -8.80 6.36 10.19
N GLN A 61 -9.67 6.61 11.17
CA GLN A 61 -10.99 7.19 10.95
C GLN A 61 -10.95 8.65 10.52
N ARG A 62 -9.79 9.31 10.64
CA ARG A 62 -9.61 10.70 10.21
C ARG A 62 -9.40 10.83 8.71
N VAL A 63 -9.07 9.73 8.02
CA VAL A 63 -8.73 9.74 6.61
C VAL A 63 -9.79 9.00 5.82
N GLU A 64 -10.34 9.68 4.84
CA GLU A 64 -11.32 9.15 3.90
C GLU A 64 -10.77 9.24 2.47
N PHE A 65 -11.04 8.21 1.68
CA PHE A 65 -10.61 8.15 0.28
C PHE A 65 -11.84 8.12 -0.62
N HIS A 66 -11.89 9.05 -1.57
CA HIS A 66 -12.92 9.07 -2.60
C HIS A 66 -12.34 8.47 -3.88
N LEU A 67 -12.70 7.21 -4.13
CA LEU A 67 -12.21 6.45 -5.28
C LEU A 67 -12.87 6.91 -6.57
N SER A 68 -12.13 6.80 -7.67
CA SER A 68 -12.68 6.99 -9.01
C SER A 68 -13.59 5.84 -9.41
N SER A 69 -14.62 6.12 -10.22
CA SER A 69 -15.42 5.07 -10.86
C SER A 69 -14.69 4.36 -12.01
N GLU A 70 -13.50 4.83 -12.40
CA GLU A 70 -12.70 4.20 -13.43
C GLU A 70 -12.12 2.87 -12.94
N PRO A 71 -12.35 1.75 -13.65
CA PRO A 71 -11.86 0.45 -13.21
C PRO A 71 -10.34 0.37 -13.35
N LEU A 72 -9.68 -0.12 -12.31
CA LEU A 72 -8.25 -0.42 -12.36
C LEU A 72 -7.98 -1.55 -13.36
N THR A 73 -7.02 -1.32 -14.25
CA THR A 73 -6.57 -2.30 -15.24
C THR A 73 -5.11 -2.63 -14.99
N GLN A 74 -4.74 -3.92 -15.07
CA GLN A 74 -3.36 -4.35 -14.90
C GLN A 74 -2.43 -3.64 -15.88
N GLY A 75 -1.29 -3.15 -15.38
CA GLY A 75 -0.31 -2.43 -16.19
C GLY A 75 -0.65 -0.95 -16.44
N GLN A 76 -1.68 -0.40 -15.81
CA GLN A 76 -1.97 1.03 -15.76
C GLN A 76 -1.96 1.50 -14.31
N ALA A 77 -1.53 2.75 -14.09
CA ALA A 77 -1.66 3.43 -12.83
C ALA A 77 -2.62 4.63 -12.97
N LEU A 78 -3.51 4.80 -11.99
CA LEU A 78 -4.50 5.89 -11.92
C LEU A 78 -4.14 6.88 -10.81
N ARG A 79 -4.57 8.14 -10.95
CA ARG A 79 -4.33 9.24 -9.97
C ARG A 79 -5.58 10.04 -9.62
N GLN A 80 -6.74 9.43 -9.78
CA GLN A 80 -8.01 10.13 -9.63
C GLN A 80 -8.55 10.08 -8.21
N THR A 81 -7.97 9.23 -7.35
CA THR A 81 -8.38 9.11 -5.96
C THR A 81 -8.00 10.35 -5.16
N LYS A 82 -8.99 10.88 -4.45
CA LYS A 82 -8.85 12.06 -3.58
C LYS A 82 -8.84 11.62 -2.12
N MET A 83 -8.02 12.29 -1.32
CA MET A 83 -7.97 12.07 0.12
C MET A 83 -8.63 13.24 0.84
N HIS A 84 -9.42 12.92 1.88
CA HIS A 84 -9.91 13.89 2.84
C HIS A 84 -9.32 13.56 4.21
N LEU A 85 -8.86 14.59 4.91
CA LEU A 85 -8.38 14.51 6.28
C LEU A 85 -9.28 15.36 7.16
N ASP A 86 -9.93 14.74 8.15
CA ASP A 86 -10.90 15.42 9.03
C ASP A 86 -11.95 16.21 8.22
N GLU A 87 -12.51 15.60 7.16
CA GLU A 87 -13.51 16.15 6.23
C GLU A 87 -12.98 17.21 5.23
N GLU A 88 -11.69 17.57 5.25
CA GLU A 88 -11.09 18.55 4.32
C GLU A 88 -10.32 17.85 3.19
N GLU A 89 -10.55 18.24 1.93
CA GLU A 89 -9.82 17.69 0.76
C GLU A 89 -8.36 18.14 0.79
N GLU A 90 -7.45 17.16 0.74
CA GLU A 90 -6.00 17.38 0.78
C GLU A 90 -5.42 17.32 -0.64
N GLU A 91 -5.52 18.43 -1.38
CA GLU A 91 -5.11 18.52 -2.80
C GLU A 91 -3.60 18.34 -3.03
N ASP A 92 -2.79 18.62 -2.01
CA ASP A 92 -1.34 18.45 -2.07
C ASP A 92 -0.90 16.97 -2.00
N TRP A 93 -1.82 16.07 -1.67
CA TRP A 93 -1.58 14.64 -1.66
C TRP A 93 -2.09 13.97 -2.94
N ILE A 94 -1.24 13.12 -3.51
CA ILE A 94 -1.54 12.42 -4.75
C ILE A 94 -1.36 10.94 -4.54
N PHE A 95 -2.33 10.16 -4.99
CA PHE A 95 -2.32 8.71 -4.84
C PHE A 95 -2.24 8.04 -6.21
N GLU A 96 -1.25 7.15 -6.38
CA GLU A 96 -1.20 6.28 -7.55
C GLU A 96 -1.72 4.90 -7.21
N GLU A 97 -2.69 4.42 -7.97
CA GLU A 97 -3.29 3.09 -7.78
C GLU A 97 -3.02 2.22 -9.00
N SER A 98 -2.60 0.98 -8.78
CA SER A 98 -2.37 0.02 -9.87
C SER A 98 -2.55 -1.42 -9.41
N LEU A 99 -2.87 -2.28 -10.36
CA LEU A 99 -2.89 -3.73 -10.17
C LEU A 99 -1.58 -4.33 -10.68
N LEU A 100 -0.85 -5.04 -9.82
CA LEU A 100 0.31 -5.84 -10.24
C LEU A 100 -0.14 -7.09 -11.00
N ASP A 101 -1.20 -7.71 -10.51
CA ASP A 101 -1.93 -8.82 -11.13
C ASP A 101 -3.39 -8.80 -10.65
N VAL A 102 -4.12 -9.90 -10.86
CA VAL A 102 -5.55 -10.00 -10.53
C VAL A 102 -5.86 -9.96 -9.03
N ASP A 103 -4.89 -10.27 -8.17
CA ASP A 103 -5.09 -10.42 -6.73
C ASP A 103 -4.29 -9.37 -5.91
N HIS A 104 -3.47 -8.53 -6.56
CA HIS A 104 -2.57 -7.61 -5.87
C HIS A 104 -2.80 -6.16 -6.27
N HIS A 105 -3.37 -5.40 -5.33
CA HIS A 105 -3.50 -3.95 -5.40
C HIS A 105 -2.29 -3.23 -4.78
N VAL A 106 -1.84 -2.16 -5.43
CA VAL A 106 -0.76 -1.31 -4.94
C VAL A 106 -1.22 0.14 -4.97
N ALA A 107 -0.99 0.82 -3.85
CA ALA A 107 -1.18 2.26 -3.69
C ALA A 107 0.16 2.94 -3.35
N VAL A 108 0.42 4.09 -3.97
CA VAL A 108 1.58 4.95 -3.67
C VAL A 108 1.07 6.33 -3.29
N ALA A 109 1.34 6.74 -2.05
CA ALA A 109 1.07 8.08 -1.58
C ALA A 109 2.26 9.00 -1.88
N LEU A 110 2.00 10.09 -2.59
CA LEU A 110 2.95 11.15 -2.91
C LEU A 110 2.53 12.37 -2.10
N GLY A 111 3.31 12.70 -1.08
CA GLY A 111 3.05 13.85 -0.23
C GLY A 111 3.39 15.19 -0.90
N PRO A 112 3.01 16.30 -0.25
CA PRO A 112 3.36 17.64 -0.70
C PRO A 112 4.85 17.73 -0.99
N ALA A 113 5.23 18.36 -2.09
CA ALA A 113 6.63 18.57 -2.44
C ALA A 113 7.29 19.48 -1.38
N GLY A 114 7.84 18.87 -0.33
CA GLY A 114 8.41 19.58 0.80
C GLY A 114 9.57 20.47 0.35
N ASN A 115 9.31 21.77 0.27
CA ASN A 115 10.26 22.90 0.29
C ASN A 115 11.59 22.75 -0.50
N LEU A 116 11.65 21.93 -1.54
CA LEU A 116 12.77 21.91 -2.49
C LEU A 116 12.51 22.96 -3.56
N ASP A 117 12.81 24.20 -3.19
CA ASP A 117 12.94 25.40 -4.00
C ASP A 117 11.71 25.80 -4.84
N SER A 118 11.12 26.92 -4.44
CA SER A 118 9.96 27.63 -4.99
C SER A 118 10.13 28.14 -6.44
N ALA A 119 10.55 27.30 -7.39
CA ALA A 119 10.82 27.71 -8.76
C ALA A 119 10.43 26.67 -9.84
N ARG A 120 9.51 25.75 -9.55
CA ARG A 120 8.83 24.99 -10.62
C ARG A 120 7.31 25.08 -10.46
N HIS A 121 6.82 26.26 -10.79
CA HIS A 121 5.44 26.51 -11.17
C HIS A 121 4.92 25.39 -12.08
N SER A 122 3.82 24.75 -11.64
CA SER A 122 2.77 24.16 -12.50
C SER A 122 3.22 23.37 -13.74
N SER A 123 4.26 22.54 -13.63
CA SER A 123 4.63 21.63 -14.71
C SER A 123 4.07 20.26 -14.37
N SER A 124 2.96 19.91 -15.04
CA SER A 124 2.39 18.55 -15.17
C SER A 124 3.23 17.47 -14.51
N LEU A 125 2.74 16.88 -13.42
CA LEU A 125 3.35 15.66 -12.88
C LEU A 125 3.60 14.68 -14.03
N PRO A 126 4.76 14.01 -14.07
CA PRO A 126 5.00 13.00 -15.09
C PRO A 126 3.87 11.97 -15.04
N PRO A 127 3.49 11.36 -16.17
CA PRO A 127 2.45 10.35 -16.18
C PRO A 127 2.76 9.25 -15.14
N PRO A 128 1.73 8.65 -14.53
CA PRO A 128 1.91 7.56 -13.57
C PRO A 128 2.84 6.48 -14.14
N THR A 129 3.88 6.13 -13.40
CA THR A 129 4.83 5.11 -13.82
C THR A 129 4.31 3.72 -13.50
N THR A 130 4.49 2.78 -14.41
CA THR A 130 4.19 1.37 -14.14
C THR A 130 5.32 0.70 -13.37
N PHE A 131 4.98 -0.29 -12.54
CA PHE A 131 5.97 -1.07 -11.81
C PHE A 131 6.84 -1.91 -12.75
N THR A 132 8.13 -1.97 -12.44
CA THR A 132 9.06 -2.90 -13.10
C THR A 132 9.26 -4.13 -12.21
N LEU A 133 8.97 -5.31 -12.75
CA LEU A 133 9.24 -6.56 -12.05
C LEU A 133 10.74 -6.89 -12.13
N LEU A 134 11.38 -7.02 -10.97
CA LEU A 134 12.79 -7.38 -10.86
C LEU A 134 12.96 -8.86 -10.51
N SER A 135 13.85 -9.55 -11.20
CA SER A 135 14.26 -10.90 -10.83
C SER A 135 15.26 -10.87 -9.66
N PHE A 136 15.47 -12.01 -8.99
CA PHE A 136 16.53 -12.12 -7.98
C PHE A 136 17.90 -11.68 -8.53
N ARG A 137 18.22 -12.06 -9.77
CA ARG A 137 19.46 -11.66 -10.43
C ARG A 137 19.58 -10.13 -10.57
N ASP A 138 18.49 -9.46 -10.88
CA ASP A 138 18.47 -7.99 -10.99
C ASP A 138 18.70 -7.36 -9.61
N LEU A 139 18.09 -7.91 -8.56
CA LEU A 139 18.26 -7.44 -7.18
C LEU A 139 19.71 -7.58 -6.68
N ILE A 140 20.40 -8.67 -7.03
CA ILE A 140 21.78 -8.93 -6.57
C ILE A 140 22.86 -8.42 -7.53
N ALA A 141 22.50 -7.79 -8.65
CA ALA A 141 23.45 -7.43 -9.71
C ALA A 141 24.60 -6.53 -9.22
N SER A 142 24.33 -5.68 -8.23
CA SER A 142 25.31 -4.79 -7.59
C SER A 142 25.58 -5.14 -6.12
N ALA A 143 25.03 -6.25 -5.61
CA ALA A 143 25.19 -6.64 -4.23
C ALA A 143 26.63 -7.08 -3.95
N SER A 144 27.16 -6.65 -2.81
CA SER A 144 28.44 -7.14 -2.27
C SER A 144 28.22 -7.65 -0.84
N PRO A 145 28.82 -8.79 -0.45
CA PRO A 145 28.67 -9.31 0.90
C PRO A 145 29.21 -8.31 1.93
N LEU A 146 28.39 -7.96 2.92
CA LEU A 146 28.80 -7.13 4.06
C LEU A 146 29.34 -7.95 5.23
N THR A 147 28.99 -9.23 5.28
CA THR A 147 29.33 -10.17 6.36
C THR A 147 29.67 -11.54 5.76
N GLU A 148 30.37 -12.38 6.52
CA GLU A 148 30.63 -13.76 6.15
C GLU A 148 29.34 -14.58 6.12
N GLU A 149 29.35 -15.68 5.36
CA GLU A 149 28.22 -16.61 5.31
C GLU A 149 27.97 -17.19 6.70
N ASP A 150 26.71 -17.17 7.14
CA ASP A 150 26.24 -17.82 8.36
C ASP A 150 25.46 -19.09 8.01
N PRO A 151 26.08 -20.29 8.13
CA PRO A 151 25.41 -21.55 7.83
C PRO A 151 24.22 -21.85 8.76
N ALA A 152 24.22 -21.31 9.98
CA ALA A 152 23.17 -21.57 10.97
C ALA A 152 21.87 -20.80 10.64
N TYR A 153 21.95 -19.74 9.83
CA TYR A 153 20.78 -18.94 9.45
C TYR A 153 19.70 -19.79 8.78
N TRP A 154 20.08 -20.61 7.79
CA TRP A 154 19.14 -21.49 7.09
C TRP A 154 18.52 -22.56 8.00
N ASP A 155 19.34 -23.17 8.85
CA ASP A 155 18.89 -24.18 9.81
C ASP A 155 17.87 -23.60 10.81
N SER A 156 18.06 -22.37 11.25
CA SER A 156 17.10 -21.68 12.11
C SER A 156 15.79 -21.35 11.39
N PHE A 157 15.86 -21.00 10.10
CA PHE A 157 14.69 -20.64 9.31
C PHE A 157 13.80 -21.84 9.03
N LYS A 158 14.37 -22.96 8.57
CA LYS A 158 13.62 -24.18 8.22
C LYS A 158 12.90 -24.82 9.42
N MET A 159 13.36 -24.53 10.64
CA MET A 159 12.75 -25.03 11.88
C MET A 159 11.48 -24.26 12.29
N LYS A 160 11.23 -23.09 11.71
CA LYS A 160 10.00 -22.32 12.00
C LYS A 160 8.80 -23.02 11.36
N ALA A 161 7.72 -23.16 12.13
CA ALA A 161 6.46 -23.67 11.59
C ALA A 161 5.96 -22.77 10.45
N GLU A 162 5.55 -23.38 9.34
CA GLU A 162 5.11 -22.69 8.12
C GLU A 162 3.86 -21.81 8.34
N ALA A 163 2.97 -22.22 9.27
CA ALA A 163 1.76 -21.49 9.61
C ALA A 163 1.72 -21.13 11.10
N PRO A 164 1.17 -19.96 11.47
CA PRO A 164 0.90 -19.63 12.85
C PRO A 164 -0.09 -20.65 13.44
N GLN A 165 0.16 -21.07 14.69
CA GLN A 165 -0.79 -21.89 15.43
C GLN A 165 -2.06 -21.08 15.66
N ARG A 166 -3.18 -21.51 15.06
CA ARG A 166 -4.48 -20.85 15.21
C ARG A 166 -4.93 -20.95 16.66
N GLN A 167 -5.16 -19.83 17.32
CA GLN A 167 -5.61 -19.75 18.72
C GLN A 167 -6.99 -20.38 19.03
N ARG A 168 -7.62 -21.10 18.09
CA ARG A 168 -8.97 -21.68 18.29
C ARG A 168 -9.02 -22.83 19.30
N GLU A 169 -7.89 -23.39 19.71
CA GLU A 169 -7.85 -24.57 20.60
C GLU A 169 -7.59 -24.26 22.08
N MET A 170 -7.35 -22.99 22.47
CA MET A 170 -7.12 -22.63 23.89
C MET A 170 -8.40 -22.42 24.72
N HIS A 171 -9.58 -22.39 24.09
CA HIS A 171 -10.85 -22.08 24.77
C HIS A 171 -11.81 -23.27 24.93
N THR A 172 -11.34 -24.51 24.78
CA THR A 172 -12.13 -25.72 25.11
C THR A 172 -11.38 -26.63 26.06
N SER A 173 -11.12 -26.14 27.28
CA SER A 173 -10.99 -26.99 28.46
C SER A 173 -11.31 -26.16 29.69
N ARG A 174 -12.58 -26.22 30.10
CA ARG A 174 -12.98 -25.98 31.48
C ARG A 174 -14.17 -26.86 31.82
#